data_AF-A0A7W4ER96-F1
#
_entry.id   AF-A0A7W4ER96-F1
#
_cell.length_a   1.000
_cell.length_b   1.000
_cell.length_c   1.000
_cell.angle_alpha   90.00
_cell.angle_beta   90.00
_cell.angle_gamma   90.00
#
_symmetry.space_group_name_H-M   'P 1'
#
loop_
_entity.id
_entity.type
_entity.pdbx_description
1 polymer ?
#
loop_
_entity_poly.entity_id
_entity_poly.type
_entity_poly.pdbx_seq_one_letter_code
_entity_poly.pdbx_strand_id
1 'polypeptide(L)'
;MRILNNTLVKILTRNNIATEETLKPLMEEAERSSRPLQDIVLDSKLVSETDLTKLFAQYADIPYIEVDPRNIPSEVLNRIPERIARQYNAVVFQIDEDGTMHLAMDDPDDVLATNFIEKEIGSNTKIYIAPHSNILQCLENYRGDVNQELNEVIDVQREDDGSDQKVSEADVAEDSPIAQTVNLLLEYAIRSQASDIHIEPRENFVQVRYRIDGVLKEVNQLPRNVLNALVSRIKILSNLKIDERRVPQDGRFKIKVAGKQYALRVSTLPITDGEKVVMRILDESNQAITLQQLGYWGRSLAIINNAIAEPNGMILVTGPTGSGKSTSLFSVLSMLNTPEVNISTIEDPVEYKIPGVNQTQTNAKAGMTFASGLRALLRQDPNIIMVGEIRDGETANLGVQAALTGHLVFSTLPTNNAATCLPRLLDMGIEPFLIASTVKAVVGQRLVRRLCMNCREQYVPTPDEINEIVSLFNLRPDQTFAHIHDLELQAIEQKVGGDTPAGTDETTIRTLWRAHPGGCDECG
;
A
#
# COMPACT_ATOMS: atom_id res chain seq x y z
N MET A 1 -2.31 2.95 -27.08
CA MET A 1 -1.79 3.42 -28.38
C MET A 1 -0.29 3.26 -28.46
N ARG A 2 0.23 2.56 -29.47
CA ARG A 2 1.67 2.56 -29.78
C ARG A 2 1.93 3.28 -31.10
N ILE A 3 2.37 4.54 -31.03
CA ILE A 3 2.75 5.30 -32.23
C ILE A 3 4.20 4.95 -32.60
N LEU A 4 4.43 4.49 -33.84
CA LEU A 4 5.78 4.32 -34.38
C LEU A 4 6.56 5.64 -34.33
N ASN A 5 7.83 5.62 -33.94
CA ASN A 5 8.67 6.82 -33.79
C ASN A 5 8.63 7.74 -35.03
N ASN A 6 8.71 7.16 -36.23
CA ASN A 6 8.65 7.92 -37.49
C ASN A 6 7.30 8.63 -37.70
N THR A 7 6.21 8.00 -37.26
CA THR A 7 4.87 8.57 -37.34
C THR A 7 4.70 9.67 -36.29
N LEU A 8 5.18 9.44 -35.07
CA LEU A 8 5.16 10.41 -33.98
C LEU A 8 5.89 11.71 -34.36
N VAL A 9 7.11 11.60 -34.89
CA VAL A 9 7.89 12.76 -35.36
C VAL A 9 7.13 13.55 -36.43
N LYS A 10 6.50 12.87 -37.39
CA LYS A 10 5.69 13.53 -38.43
C LYS A 10 4.47 14.24 -37.85
N ILE A 11 3.79 13.63 -36.88
CA ILE A 11 2.61 14.22 -36.23
C ILE A 11 3.01 15.50 -35.48
N LEU A 12 4.08 15.46 -34.69
CA LEU A 12 4.52 16.60 -33.88
C LEU A 12 5.06 17.76 -34.73
N THR A 13 5.81 17.46 -35.79
CA THR A 13 6.37 18.49 -36.70
C THR A 13 5.29 19.14 -37.56
N ARG A 14 4.38 18.36 -38.16
CA ARG A 14 3.31 18.90 -39.03
C ARG A 14 2.34 19.82 -38.29
N ASN A 15 2.15 19.59 -36.99
CA ASN A 15 1.25 20.37 -36.15
C ASN A 15 1.96 21.49 -35.37
N ASN A 16 3.22 21.81 -35.70
CA ASN A 16 4.03 22.86 -35.05
C ASN A 16 4.19 22.70 -33.52
N ILE A 17 4.13 21.47 -33.01
CA ILE A 17 4.30 21.19 -31.57
C ILE A 17 5.78 21.08 -31.22
N ALA A 18 6.58 20.51 -32.13
CA ALA A 18 8.02 20.42 -31.99
C ALA A 18 8.72 20.65 -33.32
N THR A 19 9.94 21.16 -33.24
CA THR A 19 10.88 21.26 -34.36
C THR A 19 11.82 20.05 -34.38
N GLU A 20 12.46 19.79 -35.52
CA GLU A 20 13.48 18.73 -35.62
C GLU A 20 14.62 18.93 -34.60
N GLU A 21 14.99 20.18 -34.33
CA GLU A 21 16.02 20.52 -33.34
C GLU A 21 15.61 20.14 -31.91
N THR A 22 14.33 20.30 -31.57
CA THR A 22 13.79 19.92 -30.24
C THR A 22 13.56 18.42 -30.08
N LEU A 23 13.30 17.69 -31.17
CA LEU A 23 13.05 16.24 -31.13
C LEU A 23 14.32 15.41 -31.12
N LYS A 24 15.40 15.89 -31.74
CA LYS A 24 16.70 15.20 -31.79
C LYS A 24 17.23 14.75 -30.41
N PRO A 25 17.30 15.60 -29.37
CA PRO A 25 17.77 15.15 -28.05
C PRO A 25 16.83 14.12 -27.40
N LEU A 26 15.52 14.19 -27.66
CA LEU A 26 14.56 13.20 -27.13
C LEU A 26 14.70 11.84 -27.81
N MET A 27 15.05 11.82 -29.11
CA MET A 27 15.34 10.60 -29.85
C MET A 27 16.63 9.92 -29.36
N GLU A 28 17.69 10.71 -29.14
CA GLU A 28 18.95 10.21 -28.56
C GLU A 28 18.72 9.62 -27.15
N GLU A 29 17.84 10.25 -26.35
CA GLU A 29 17.45 9.73 -25.04
C GLU A 29 16.65 8.42 -25.13
N ALA A 30 15.74 8.32 -26.11
CA ALA A 30 14.95 7.11 -26.35
C ALA A 30 15.85 5.91 -26.69
N GLU A 31 16.85 6.13 -27.54
CA GLU A 31 17.83 5.10 -27.88
C GLU A 31 18.70 4.71 -26.68
N ARG A 32 19.22 5.71 -25.93
CA ARG A 32 20.09 5.47 -24.76
C ARG A 32 19.37 4.71 -23.65
N SER A 33 18.11 5.07 -23.38
CA SER A 33 17.32 4.50 -22.29
C SER A 33 16.53 3.25 -22.70
N SER A 34 16.52 2.90 -23.99
CA SER A 34 15.68 1.83 -24.56
C SER A 34 14.18 1.99 -24.22
N ARG A 35 13.72 3.23 -24.04
CA ARG A 35 12.32 3.57 -23.79
C ARG A 35 11.63 4.02 -25.09
N PRO A 36 10.32 3.80 -25.26
CA PRO A 36 9.58 4.35 -26.38
C PRO A 36 9.68 5.89 -26.44
N LEU A 37 9.86 6.45 -27.64
CA LEU A 37 9.94 7.90 -27.83
C LEU A 37 8.65 8.61 -27.37
N GLN A 38 7.51 7.95 -27.54
CA GLN A 38 6.21 8.44 -27.08
C GLN A 38 6.20 8.76 -25.58
N ASP A 39 6.74 7.85 -24.75
CA ASP A 39 6.77 8.04 -23.30
C ASP A 39 7.68 9.21 -22.91
N ILE A 40 8.83 9.34 -23.56
CA ILE A 40 9.77 10.45 -23.31
C ILE A 40 9.17 11.80 -23.72
N VAL A 41 8.43 11.84 -24.83
CA VAL A 41 7.74 13.04 -25.29
C VAL A 41 6.64 13.46 -24.30
N LEU A 42 5.85 12.51 -23.79
CA LEU A 42 4.82 12.77 -22.77
C LEU A 42 5.45 13.21 -21.44
N ASP A 43 6.50 12.52 -20.98
CA ASP A 43 7.25 12.86 -19.75
C ASP A 43 7.86 14.26 -19.82
N SER A 44 8.34 14.67 -21.00
CA SER A 44 8.89 16.00 -21.24
C SER A 44 7.84 17.13 -21.23
N LYS A 45 6.54 16.78 -21.13
CA LYS A 45 5.39 17.69 -21.20
C LYS A 45 5.31 18.52 -22.48
N LEU A 46 5.96 18.04 -23.55
CA LEU A 46 5.96 18.69 -24.85
C LEU A 46 4.58 18.62 -25.53
N VAL A 47 3.80 17.58 -25.24
CA VAL A 47 2.39 17.44 -25.63
C VAL A 47 1.65 16.69 -24.53
N SER A 48 0.38 17.00 -24.31
CA SER A 48 -0.46 16.21 -23.40
C SER A 48 -0.88 14.89 -24.06
N GLU A 49 -1.21 13.88 -23.25
CA GLU A 49 -1.74 12.62 -23.77
C GLU A 49 -3.01 12.85 -24.60
N THR A 50 -3.93 13.68 -24.09
CA THR A 50 -5.19 14.03 -24.74
C THR A 50 -4.96 14.68 -26.11
N ASP A 51 -4.05 15.65 -26.18
CA ASP A 51 -3.74 16.34 -27.44
C ASP A 51 -3.03 15.41 -28.42
N LEU A 52 -2.08 14.60 -27.94
CA LEU A 52 -1.40 13.61 -28.76
C LEU A 52 -2.38 12.60 -29.37
N THR A 53 -3.37 12.17 -28.57
CA THR A 53 -4.41 11.22 -29.00
C THR A 53 -5.30 11.85 -30.07
N LYS A 54 -5.71 13.12 -29.91
CA LYS A 54 -6.48 13.86 -30.93
C LYS A 54 -5.73 13.99 -32.25
N LEU A 55 -4.43 14.29 -32.18
CA LEU A 55 -3.59 14.45 -33.38
C LEU A 55 -3.39 13.11 -34.10
N PHE A 56 -3.22 12.03 -33.33
CA PHE A 56 -3.16 10.70 -33.91
C PHE A 56 -4.49 10.28 -34.52
N ALA A 57 -5.61 10.56 -33.85
CA ALA A 57 -6.97 10.30 -34.36
C ALA A 57 -7.17 10.94 -35.75
N GLN A 58 -6.74 12.19 -35.90
CA GLN A 58 -6.77 12.90 -37.19
C GLN A 58 -5.83 12.29 -38.23
N TYR A 59 -4.65 11.82 -37.82
CA TYR A 59 -3.68 11.19 -38.71
C TYR A 59 -4.16 9.81 -39.22
N ALA A 60 -4.79 9.03 -38.35
CA ALA A 60 -5.26 7.67 -38.60
C ALA A 60 -6.68 7.60 -39.19
N ASP A 61 -7.39 8.73 -39.28
CA ASP A 61 -8.80 8.82 -39.69
C ASP A 61 -9.75 7.98 -38.81
N ILE A 62 -9.51 8.01 -37.49
CA ILE A 62 -10.30 7.30 -36.47
C ILE A 62 -11.02 8.35 -35.62
N PRO A 63 -12.32 8.20 -35.34
CA PRO A 63 -13.04 9.17 -34.53
C PRO A 63 -12.51 9.21 -33.09
N TYR A 64 -12.19 10.41 -32.60
CA TYR A 64 -11.79 10.64 -31.22
C TYR A 64 -13.02 10.73 -30.30
N ILE A 65 -12.92 10.15 -29.10
CA ILE A 65 -13.90 10.33 -28.02
C ILE A 65 -13.20 10.47 -26.68
N GLU A 66 -13.83 11.20 -25.77
CA GLU A 66 -13.51 11.19 -24.35
C GLU A 66 -14.80 10.85 -23.62
N VAL A 67 -14.84 9.66 -23.04
CA VAL A 67 -16.06 9.10 -22.45
C VAL A 67 -16.14 9.57 -21.00
N ASP A 68 -17.27 10.16 -20.59
CA ASP A 68 -17.52 10.42 -19.17
C ASP A 68 -17.92 9.08 -18.51
N PRO A 69 -17.13 8.57 -17.54
CA PRO A 69 -17.43 7.30 -16.90
C PRO A 69 -18.85 7.27 -16.31
N ARG A 70 -19.38 8.39 -15.80
CA ARG A 70 -20.70 8.42 -15.14
C ARG A 70 -21.86 8.21 -16.10
N ASN A 71 -21.63 8.36 -17.39
CA ASN A 71 -22.66 8.28 -18.43
C ASN A 71 -22.76 6.89 -19.07
N ILE A 72 -21.97 5.91 -18.65
CA ILE A 72 -22.01 4.55 -19.19
C ILE A 72 -22.92 3.69 -18.31
N PRO A 73 -24.09 3.21 -18.80
CA PRO A 73 -24.92 2.27 -18.06
C PRO A 73 -24.18 0.93 -17.87
N SER A 74 -24.33 0.28 -16.71
CA SER A 74 -23.69 -1.01 -16.43
C SER A 74 -24.06 -2.09 -17.45
N GLU A 75 -25.30 -2.11 -17.94
CA GLU A 75 -25.76 -3.04 -18.98
C GLU A 75 -25.02 -2.87 -20.33
N VAL A 76 -24.58 -1.65 -20.63
CA VAL A 76 -23.81 -1.32 -21.84
C VAL A 76 -22.34 -1.70 -21.64
N LEU A 77 -21.77 -1.33 -20.49
CA LEU A 77 -20.40 -1.63 -20.12
C LEU A 77 -20.16 -3.16 -20.10
N ASN A 78 -21.08 -3.91 -19.49
CA ASN A 78 -21.00 -5.36 -19.33
C ASN A 78 -21.18 -6.15 -20.64
N ARG A 79 -21.38 -5.49 -21.79
CA ARG A 79 -21.34 -6.17 -23.10
C ARG A 79 -19.97 -6.74 -23.41
N ILE A 80 -18.89 -6.08 -22.97
CA ILE A 80 -17.55 -6.66 -22.96
C ILE A 80 -17.28 -7.19 -21.55
N PRO A 81 -16.89 -8.47 -21.36
CA PRO A 81 -16.43 -8.97 -20.08
C PRO A 81 -15.21 -8.20 -19.55
N GLU A 82 -15.17 -7.88 -18.25
CA GLU A 82 -14.10 -7.05 -17.63
C GLU A 82 -12.69 -7.55 -17.98
N ARG A 83 -12.48 -8.88 -17.96
CA ARG A 83 -11.20 -9.49 -18.32
C ARG A 83 -10.73 -9.08 -19.72
N ILE A 84 -11.65 -9.07 -20.69
CA ILE A 84 -11.38 -8.70 -22.09
C ILE A 84 -11.20 -7.19 -22.18
N ALA A 85 -12.08 -6.42 -21.55
CA ALA A 85 -12.03 -4.96 -21.50
C ALA A 85 -10.68 -4.44 -20.95
N ARG A 86 -10.18 -5.04 -19.87
CA ARG A 86 -8.88 -4.73 -19.27
C ARG A 86 -7.70 -5.26 -20.08
N GLN A 87 -7.83 -6.44 -20.69
CA GLN A 87 -6.75 -7.01 -21.48
C GLN A 87 -6.44 -6.16 -22.72
N TYR A 88 -7.47 -5.58 -23.34
CA TYR A 88 -7.36 -4.82 -24.58
C TYR A 88 -7.62 -3.32 -24.42
N ASN A 89 -7.74 -2.83 -23.19
CA ASN A 89 -8.07 -1.44 -22.86
C ASN A 89 -9.20 -0.89 -23.75
N ALA A 90 -10.36 -1.53 -23.64
CA ALA A 90 -11.50 -1.27 -24.49
C ALA A 90 -12.80 -1.24 -23.68
N VAL A 91 -13.68 -0.28 -23.96
CA VAL A 91 -14.99 -0.14 -23.31
C VAL A 91 -16.09 0.14 -24.33
N VAL A 92 -17.22 -0.56 -24.20
CA VAL A 92 -18.45 -0.15 -24.91
C VAL A 92 -19.11 0.93 -24.07
N PHE A 93 -19.33 2.10 -24.68
CA PHE A 93 -19.89 3.25 -23.96
C PHE A 93 -21.31 3.62 -24.42
N GLN A 94 -21.73 3.14 -25.59
CA GLN A 94 -23.06 3.40 -26.14
C GLN A 94 -23.49 2.24 -27.07
N ILE A 95 -24.79 1.97 -27.10
CA ILE A 95 -25.43 1.07 -28.06
C ILE A 95 -26.59 1.84 -28.70
N ASP A 96 -26.59 1.95 -30.03
CA ASP A 96 -27.66 2.61 -30.78
C ASP A 96 -28.89 1.70 -30.90
N GLU A 97 -30.05 2.28 -31.27
CA GLU A 97 -31.32 1.54 -31.41
C GLU A 97 -31.26 0.42 -32.47
N ASP A 98 -30.36 0.54 -33.45
CA ASP A 98 -30.11 -0.47 -34.49
C ASP A 98 -29.15 -1.59 -34.05
N GLY A 99 -28.65 -1.52 -32.81
CA GLY A 99 -27.72 -2.48 -32.22
C GLY A 99 -26.25 -2.21 -32.53
N THR A 100 -25.89 -1.02 -33.05
CA THR A 100 -24.49 -0.63 -33.25
C THR A 100 -23.81 -0.32 -31.92
N MET A 101 -22.71 -1.02 -31.62
CA MET A 101 -21.95 -0.84 -30.39
C MET A 101 -20.79 0.13 -30.61
N HIS A 102 -20.73 1.18 -29.78
CA HIS A 102 -19.66 2.17 -29.83
C HIS A 102 -18.55 1.77 -28.88
N LEU A 103 -17.41 1.38 -29.44
CA LEU A 103 -16.27 0.83 -28.73
C LEU A 103 -15.16 1.88 -28.67
N ALA A 104 -14.82 2.34 -27.46
CA ALA A 104 -13.65 3.19 -27.24
C ALA A 104 -12.44 2.33 -26.88
N MET A 105 -11.30 2.56 -27.53
CA MET A 105 -10.04 1.86 -27.28
C MET A 105 -8.88 2.84 -27.17
N ASP A 106 -7.86 2.46 -26.39
CA ASP A 106 -6.62 3.21 -26.36
C ASP A 106 -5.70 2.89 -27.55
N ASP A 107 -5.84 1.74 -28.21
CA ASP A 107 -5.00 1.29 -29.33
C ASP A 107 -5.82 0.63 -30.45
N PRO A 108 -6.60 1.41 -31.21
CA PRO A 108 -7.47 0.89 -32.27
C PRO A 108 -6.69 0.31 -33.48
N ASP A 109 -5.39 0.61 -33.60
CA ASP A 109 -4.52 0.07 -34.66
C ASP A 109 -4.16 -1.41 -34.43
N ASP A 110 -4.43 -1.96 -33.23
CA ASP A 110 -4.29 -3.39 -32.98
C ASP A 110 -5.43 -4.17 -33.66
N VAL A 111 -5.20 -4.54 -34.91
CA VAL A 111 -6.13 -5.32 -35.74
C VAL A 111 -6.45 -6.68 -35.09
N LEU A 112 -5.55 -7.26 -34.29
CA LEU A 112 -5.84 -8.54 -33.61
C LEU A 112 -6.78 -8.33 -32.43
N ALA A 113 -6.57 -7.27 -31.64
CA ALA A 113 -7.43 -6.91 -30.52
C ALA A 113 -8.85 -6.56 -30.98
N THR A 114 -8.97 -5.71 -32.00
CA THR A 114 -10.26 -5.31 -32.58
C THR A 114 -11.03 -6.53 -33.10
N ASN A 115 -10.42 -7.37 -33.94
CA ASN A 115 -11.04 -8.60 -34.44
C ASN A 115 -11.43 -9.58 -33.31
N PHE A 116 -10.66 -9.64 -32.23
CA PHE A 116 -10.98 -10.50 -31.09
C PHE A 116 -12.21 -9.97 -30.34
N ILE A 117 -12.23 -8.67 -30.05
CA ILE A 117 -13.37 -8.03 -29.37
C ILE A 117 -14.63 -8.20 -30.22
N GLU A 118 -14.58 -7.92 -31.52
CA GLU A 118 -15.72 -8.06 -32.43
C GLU A 118 -16.27 -9.49 -32.50
N LYS A 119 -15.43 -10.51 -32.35
CA LYS A 119 -15.89 -11.91 -32.26
C LYS A 119 -16.65 -12.20 -30.98
N GLU A 120 -16.28 -11.55 -29.88
CA GLU A 120 -16.88 -11.77 -28.57
C GLU A 120 -18.18 -10.98 -28.39
N ILE A 121 -18.24 -9.73 -28.85
CA ILE A 121 -19.41 -8.86 -28.65
C ILE A 121 -20.33 -8.73 -29.88
N GLY A 122 -19.85 -9.11 -31.06
CA GLY A 122 -20.58 -8.98 -32.33
C GLY A 122 -19.92 -7.98 -33.29
N SER A 123 -20.11 -8.20 -34.59
CA SER A 123 -19.43 -7.47 -35.68
C SER A 123 -20.06 -6.12 -36.06
N ASN A 124 -21.02 -5.61 -35.29
CA ASN A 124 -21.66 -4.31 -35.54
C ASN A 124 -21.10 -3.25 -34.59
N THR A 125 -19.81 -2.97 -34.76
CA THR A 125 -18.98 -2.16 -33.86
C THR A 125 -18.46 -0.92 -34.58
N LYS A 126 -18.58 0.23 -33.92
CA LYS A 126 -17.96 1.47 -34.36
C LYS A 126 -16.83 1.81 -33.40
N ILE A 127 -15.60 1.79 -33.91
CA ILE A 127 -14.39 1.96 -33.10
C ILE A 127 -14.03 3.44 -32.99
N TYR A 128 -13.71 3.86 -31.77
CA TYR A 128 -13.26 5.18 -31.40
C TYR A 128 -11.91 5.09 -30.70
N ILE A 129 -11.07 6.09 -30.88
CA ILE A 129 -9.85 6.25 -30.09
C ILE A 129 -10.11 7.18 -28.90
N ALA A 130 -9.67 6.77 -27.72
CA ALA A 130 -9.71 7.57 -26.51
C ALA A 130 -8.35 7.57 -25.80
N PRO A 131 -8.06 8.59 -24.97
CA PRO A 131 -6.84 8.60 -24.14
C PRO A 131 -6.79 7.34 -23.26
N HIS A 132 -5.59 6.80 -23.02
CA HIS A 132 -5.41 5.61 -22.17
C HIS A 132 -5.91 5.89 -20.75
N SER A 133 -5.57 7.05 -20.20
CA SER A 133 -6.08 7.51 -18.89
C SER A 133 -7.62 7.54 -18.82
N ASN A 134 -8.30 7.96 -19.89
CA ASN A 134 -9.76 8.01 -19.95
C ASN A 134 -10.39 6.60 -20.02
N ILE A 135 -9.81 5.70 -20.82
CA ILE A 135 -10.24 4.29 -20.86
C ILE A 135 -10.07 3.64 -19.48
N LEU A 136 -8.93 3.86 -18.82
CA LEU A 136 -8.69 3.34 -17.48
C LEU A 136 -9.78 3.81 -16.51
N GLN A 137 -10.13 5.10 -16.49
CA GLN A 137 -11.24 5.62 -15.68
C GLN A 137 -12.58 4.92 -15.98
N CYS A 138 -12.89 4.68 -17.25
CA CYS A 138 -14.11 3.96 -17.62
C CYS A 138 -14.09 2.50 -17.17
N LEU A 139 -12.91 1.85 -17.21
CA LEU A 139 -12.72 0.49 -16.71
C LEU A 139 -12.91 0.38 -15.18
N GLU A 140 -12.87 1.49 -14.46
CA GLU A 140 -13.19 1.53 -13.04
C GLU A 140 -14.68 1.32 -12.79
N ASN A 141 -15.55 1.60 -13.77
CA ASN A 141 -16.99 1.35 -13.61
C ASN A 141 -17.33 -0.15 -13.60
N TYR A 142 -16.46 -1.02 -14.12
CA TYR A 142 -16.57 -2.46 -13.86
C TYR A 142 -16.42 -2.80 -12.37
N ARG A 143 -15.88 -1.88 -11.55
CA ARG A 143 -15.86 -2.02 -10.07
C ARG A 143 -17.24 -1.86 -9.45
N GLY A 144 -18.17 -1.23 -10.17
CA GLY A 144 -19.55 -0.99 -9.76
C GLY A 144 -20.43 -2.22 -9.89
N ASP A 145 -20.10 -3.27 -9.13
CA ASP A 145 -21.04 -4.35 -8.83
C ASP A 145 -20.72 -5.07 -7.50
N VAL A 146 -19.57 -4.86 -6.84
CA VAL A 146 -19.28 -5.56 -5.56
C VAL A 146 -20.32 -5.26 -4.47
N ASN A 147 -20.82 -4.02 -4.38
CA ASN A 147 -21.89 -3.70 -3.43
C ASN A 147 -23.24 -4.28 -3.85
N GLN A 148 -23.49 -4.43 -5.16
CA GLN A 148 -24.73 -4.98 -5.69
C GLN A 148 -24.70 -6.51 -5.65
N GLU A 149 -23.63 -7.19 -6.05
CA GLU A 149 -23.34 -8.61 -5.79
C GLU A 149 -23.45 -8.93 -4.29
N LEU A 150 -22.88 -8.09 -3.42
CA LEU A 150 -22.99 -8.25 -1.97
C LEU A 150 -24.45 -8.06 -1.53
N ASN A 151 -25.18 -7.07 -2.06
CA ASN A 151 -26.61 -6.88 -1.79
C ASN A 151 -27.48 -8.01 -2.35
N GLU A 152 -27.18 -8.57 -3.51
CA GLU A 152 -27.88 -9.67 -4.15
C GLU A 152 -27.69 -10.96 -3.35
N VAL A 153 -26.46 -11.26 -2.93
CA VAL A 153 -26.16 -12.37 -2.00
C VAL A 153 -26.84 -12.15 -0.63
N ILE A 154 -26.95 -10.90 -0.18
CA ILE A 154 -27.67 -10.53 1.05
C ILE A 154 -29.19 -10.65 0.90
N ASP A 155 -29.76 -10.29 -0.24
CA ASP A 155 -31.21 -10.35 -0.50
C ASP A 155 -31.67 -11.81 -0.59
N VAL A 156 -30.87 -12.70 -1.19
CA VAL A 156 -31.09 -14.16 -1.13
C VAL A 156 -31.10 -14.66 0.32
N GLN A 157 -30.32 -14.05 1.22
CA GLN A 157 -30.25 -14.39 2.65
C GLN A 157 -31.36 -13.72 3.50
N ARG A 158 -32.13 -12.78 2.94
CA ARG A 158 -33.29 -12.14 3.60
C ARG A 158 -34.58 -12.93 3.38
N GLU A 159 -34.68 -13.71 2.32
CA GLU A 159 -35.88 -14.52 2.01
C GLU A 159 -35.99 -15.82 2.84
N ASP A 160 -34.91 -16.25 3.50
CA ASP A 160 -34.91 -17.44 4.37
C ASP A 160 -35.27 -17.07 5.82
N ASP A 161 -36.56 -16.74 6.02
CA ASP A 161 -37.08 -16.25 7.29
C ASP A 161 -37.59 -17.41 8.16
N GLY A 162 -36.84 -17.71 9.22
CA GLY A 162 -37.39 -18.26 10.46
C GLY A 162 -37.39 -19.79 10.63
N SER A 163 -36.24 -20.38 10.96
CA SER A 163 -36.17 -21.43 12.00
C SER A 163 -34.75 -21.59 12.54
N ASP A 164 -34.65 -21.93 13.83
CA ASP A 164 -33.45 -22.21 14.66
C ASP A 164 -32.06 -21.92 14.07
N GLN A 165 -31.28 -21.11 14.82
CA GLN A 165 -29.86 -20.78 14.63
C GLN A 165 -28.91 -22.00 14.72
N LYS A 166 -29.12 -23.02 13.89
CA LYS A 166 -28.14 -24.07 13.64
C LYS A 166 -27.51 -23.78 12.30
N VAL A 167 -26.22 -23.45 12.33
CA VAL A 167 -25.39 -23.38 11.13
C VAL A 167 -25.47 -24.75 10.45
N SER A 168 -26.02 -24.80 9.25
CA SER A 168 -26.10 -26.04 8.49
C SER A 168 -24.75 -26.33 7.82
N GLU A 169 -24.49 -27.59 7.47
CA GLU A 169 -23.30 -27.93 6.67
C GLU A 169 -23.32 -27.25 5.29
N ALA A 170 -24.51 -26.94 4.76
CA ALA A 170 -24.68 -26.23 3.49
C ALA A 170 -24.22 -24.76 3.58
N ASP A 171 -24.44 -24.09 4.71
CA ASP A 171 -24.01 -22.69 4.92
C ASP A 171 -22.48 -22.55 4.97
N VAL A 172 -21.79 -23.65 5.22
CA VAL A 172 -20.36 -23.71 5.49
C VAL A 172 -19.55 -24.21 4.28
N ALA A 173 -20.22 -24.83 3.30
CA ALA A 173 -19.61 -25.32 2.06
C ALA A 173 -18.86 -24.22 1.32
N GLU A 174 -17.84 -24.59 0.53
CA GLU A 174 -17.03 -23.60 -0.23
C GLU A 174 -17.86 -22.79 -1.22
N ASP A 175 -18.92 -23.37 -1.77
CA ASP A 175 -19.83 -22.73 -2.73
C ASP A 175 -21.07 -22.09 -2.07
N SER A 176 -21.09 -21.96 -0.74
CA SER A 176 -22.25 -21.37 -0.06
C SER A 176 -22.35 -19.85 -0.29
N PRO A 177 -23.56 -19.26 -0.27
CA PRO A 177 -23.73 -17.80 -0.31
C PRO A 177 -22.91 -17.07 0.76
N ILE A 178 -22.79 -17.68 1.95
CA ILE A 178 -21.99 -17.13 3.06
C ILE A 178 -20.50 -17.17 2.76
N ALA A 179 -19.99 -18.24 2.13
CA ALA A 179 -18.60 -18.32 1.70
C ALA A 179 -18.29 -17.25 0.65
N GLN A 180 -19.21 -17.00 -0.29
CA GLN A 180 -19.10 -15.92 -1.26
C GLN A 180 -19.11 -14.55 -0.57
N THR A 181 -20.01 -14.31 0.40
CA THR A 181 -20.03 -13.07 1.19
C THR A 181 -18.69 -12.83 1.88
N VAL A 182 -18.10 -13.86 2.53
CA VAL A 182 -16.80 -13.73 3.19
C VAL A 182 -15.69 -13.41 2.18
N ASN A 183 -15.66 -14.09 1.03
CA ASN A 183 -14.68 -13.83 -0.03
C ASN A 183 -14.79 -12.39 -0.54
N LEU A 184 -16.01 -11.91 -0.76
CA LEU A 184 -16.28 -10.57 -1.26
C LEU A 184 -15.87 -9.49 -0.25
N LEU A 185 -16.16 -9.71 1.04
CA LEU A 185 -15.67 -8.83 2.13
C LEU A 185 -14.14 -8.79 2.21
N LEU A 186 -13.47 -9.92 1.98
CA LEU A 186 -12.00 -9.99 1.99
C LEU A 186 -11.40 -9.29 0.78
N GLU A 187 -11.95 -9.53 -0.41
CA GLU A 187 -11.50 -8.92 -1.65
C GLU A 187 -11.70 -7.40 -1.64
N TYR A 188 -12.87 -6.93 -1.18
CA TYR A 188 -13.15 -5.51 -1.07
C TYR A 188 -12.21 -4.81 -0.07
N ALA A 189 -11.91 -5.45 1.07
CA ALA A 189 -10.95 -4.93 2.03
C ALA A 189 -9.53 -4.81 1.46
N ILE A 190 -9.08 -5.83 0.71
CA ILE A 190 -7.76 -5.82 0.06
C ILE A 190 -7.69 -4.75 -1.03
N ARG A 191 -8.71 -4.66 -1.88
CA ARG A 191 -8.80 -3.63 -2.93
C ARG A 191 -8.81 -2.22 -2.34
N SER A 192 -9.46 -2.03 -1.18
CA SER A 192 -9.51 -0.77 -0.43
C SER A 192 -8.26 -0.51 0.43
N GLN A 193 -7.22 -1.33 0.33
CA GLN A 193 -5.97 -1.22 1.11
C GLN A 193 -6.20 -1.17 2.64
N ALA A 194 -7.21 -1.88 3.14
CA ALA A 194 -7.51 -1.94 4.56
C ALA A 194 -6.45 -2.74 5.34
N SER A 195 -6.08 -2.27 6.54
CA SER A 195 -5.20 -3.00 7.45
C SER A 195 -5.94 -4.03 8.30
N ASP A 196 -7.20 -3.75 8.65
CA ASP A 196 -8.03 -4.60 9.49
C ASP A 196 -9.49 -4.60 9.00
N ILE A 197 -10.13 -5.78 9.05
CA ILE A 197 -11.57 -5.97 8.84
C ILE A 197 -12.21 -6.22 10.21
N HIS A 198 -13.28 -5.48 10.50
CA HIS A 198 -14.07 -5.61 11.72
C HIS A 198 -15.49 -6.07 11.34
N ILE A 199 -15.90 -7.23 11.87
CA ILE A 199 -17.28 -7.73 11.78
C ILE A 199 -17.84 -7.74 13.19
N GLU A 200 -18.75 -6.82 13.48
CA GLU A 200 -19.19 -6.54 14.83
C GLU A 200 -20.71 -6.70 14.94
N PRO A 201 -21.20 -7.58 15.83
CA PRO A 201 -22.63 -7.66 16.03
C PRO A 201 -23.15 -6.41 16.73
N ARG A 202 -24.35 -6.01 16.32
CA ARG A 202 -25.22 -5.05 16.97
C ARG A 202 -26.55 -5.74 17.26
N GLU A 203 -27.42 -5.04 17.99
CA GLU A 203 -28.74 -5.57 18.37
C GLU A 203 -29.54 -6.04 17.14
N ASN A 204 -29.61 -5.23 16.08
CA ASN A 204 -30.48 -5.49 14.92
C ASN A 204 -29.75 -5.84 13.62
N PHE A 205 -28.42 -5.70 13.57
CA PHE A 205 -27.64 -5.91 12.34
C PHE A 205 -26.19 -6.31 12.67
N VAL A 206 -25.42 -6.66 11.64
CA VAL A 206 -23.97 -6.86 11.75
C VAL A 206 -23.28 -5.69 11.07
N GLN A 207 -22.47 -4.96 11.83
CA GLN A 207 -21.72 -3.81 11.32
C GLN A 207 -20.38 -4.30 10.77
N VAL A 208 -20.06 -3.96 9.51
CA VAL A 208 -18.77 -4.23 8.89
C VAL A 208 -17.99 -2.92 8.73
N ARG A 209 -16.78 -2.88 9.29
CA ARG A 209 -15.90 -1.70 9.23
C ARG A 209 -14.51 -2.10 8.79
N TYR A 210 -13.85 -1.24 8.03
CA TYR A 210 -12.45 -1.41 7.65
C TYR A 210 -11.59 -0.34 8.31
N ARG A 211 -10.36 -0.70 8.66
CA ARG A 211 -9.33 0.27 9.02
C ARG A 211 -8.53 0.63 7.77
N ILE A 212 -8.69 1.85 7.28
CA ILE A 212 -7.98 2.39 6.11
C ILE A 212 -7.18 3.60 6.59
N ASP A 213 -5.87 3.61 6.35
CA ASP A 213 -4.94 4.65 6.82
C ASP A 213 -5.07 5.00 8.32
N GLY A 214 -5.29 3.95 9.12
CA GLY A 214 -5.46 4.04 10.56
C GLY A 214 -6.86 4.45 11.03
N VAL A 215 -7.75 4.89 10.13
CA VAL A 215 -9.12 5.31 10.44
C VAL A 215 -10.10 4.17 10.25
N LEU A 216 -10.99 3.95 11.21
CA LEU A 216 -12.12 3.03 11.03
C LEU A 216 -13.22 3.70 10.22
N LYS A 217 -13.54 3.13 9.06
CA LYS A 217 -14.66 3.52 8.20
C LYS A 217 -15.70 2.39 8.19
N GLU A 218 -16.98 2.72 8.35
CA GLU A 218 -18.07 1.77 8.13
C GLU A 218 -18.26 1.58 6.63
N VAL A 219 -18.33 0.31 6.21
CA VAL A 219 -18.39 -0.04 4.78
C VAL A 219 -19.67 -0.78 4.41
N ASN A 220 -20.26 -1.53 5.34
CA ASN A 220 -21.52 -2.22 5.11
C ASN A 220 -22.26 -2.59 6.42
N GLN A 221 -23.56 -2.86 6.30
CA GLN A 221 -24.41 -3.45 7.33
C GLN A 221 -25.08 -4.70 6.78
N LEU A 222 -24.85 -5.84 7.43
CA LEU A 222 -25.43 -7.12 7.03
C LEU A 222 -26.62 -7.48 7.94
N PRO A 223 -27.59 -8.26 7.45
CA PRO A 223 -28.68 -8.78 8.27
C PRO A 223 -28.20 -9.55 9.52
N ARG A 224 -28.96 -9.49 10.61
CA ARG A 224 -28.53 -10.09 11.89
C ARG A 224 -28.44 -11.62 11.85
N ASN A 225 -29.27 -12.27 11.04
CA ASN A 225 -29.34 -13.72 10.88
C ASN A 225 -28.03 -14.33 10.33
N VAL A 226 -27.28 -13.58 9.51
CA VAL A 226 -26.07 -14.10 8.84
C VAL A 226 -24.84 -14.19 9.75
N LEU A 227 -24.87 -13.53 10.92
CA LEU A 227 -23.71 -13.45 11.83
C LEU A 227 -23.12 -14.84 12.15
N ASN A 228 -23.97 -15.78 12.53
CA ASN A 228 -23.52 -17.08 13.02
C ASN A 228 -22.84 -17.90 11.92
N ALA A 229 -23.33 -17.79 10.68
CA ALA A 229 -22.75 -18.45 9.53
C ALA A 229 -21.43 -17.78 9.12
N LEU A 230 -21.36 -16.44 9.09
CA LEU A 230 -20.13 -15.68 8.85
C LEU A 230 -19.02 -16.05 9.84
N VAL A 231 -19.33 -16.01 11.13
CA VAL A 231 -18.37 -16.37 12.20
C VAL A 231 -17.89 -17.81 12.03
N SER A 232 -18.80 -18.74 11.72
CA SER A 232 -18.44 -20.16 11.57
C SER A 232 -17.56 -20.40 10.34
N ARG A 233 -17.87 -19.75 9.21
CA ARG A 233 -17.04 -19.82 8.00
C ARG A 233 -15.63 -19.29 8.25
N ILE A 234 -15.51 -18.14 8.94
CA ILE A 234 -14.21 -17.56 9.28
C ILE A 234 -13.44 -18.46 10.27
N LYS A 235 -14.12 -19.06 11.24
CA LYS A 235 -13.52 -20.04 12.16
C LYS A 235 -12.95 -21.24 11.42
N ILE A 236 -13.66 -21.75 10.42
CA ILE A 236 -13.19 -22.89 9.60
C ILE A 236 -11.94 -22.52 8.80
N LEU A 237 -11.97 -21.39 8.10
CA LEU A 237 -10.80 -20.90 7.37
C LEU A 237 -9.58 -20.79 8.29
N SER A 238 -9.80 -20.39 9.54
CA SER A 238 -8.77 -20.15 10.55
C SER A 238 -8.43 -21.35 11.44
N ASN A 239 -9.02 -22.53 11.18
CA ASN A 239 -8.88 -23.74 11.98
C ASN A 239 -9.23 -23.57 13.47
N LEU A 240 -10.31 -22.84 13.75
CA LEU A 240 -10.84 -22.55 15.08
C LEU A 240 -12.02 -23.46 15.43
N LYS A 241 -12.32 -23.58 16.74
CA LYS A 241 -13.44 -24.39 17.23
C LYS A 241 -14.75 -23.65 16.98
N ILE A 242 -15.60 -24.22 16.12
CA ILE A 242 -16.88 -23.63 15.68
C ILE A 242 -17.93 -23.66 16.82
N ASP A 243 -17.91 -24.76 17.58
CA ASP A 243 -18.79 -25.05 18.72
C ASP A 243 -18.48 -24.17 19.94
N GLU A 244 -17.22 -23.78 20.12
CA GLU A 244 -16.82 -22.89 21.20
C GLU A 244 -17.01 -21.43 20.80
N ARG A 245 -17.87 -20.72 21.54
CA ARG A 245 -18.23 -19.31 21.29
C ARG A 245 -18.12 -18.43 22.54
N ARG A 246 -17.71 -19.00 23.67
CA ARG A 246 -17.73 -18.34 25.00
C ARG A 246 -16.36 -17.84 25.44
N VAL A 247 -15.31 -18.16 24.68
CA VAL A 247 -13.94 -17.73 24.95
C VAL A 247 -13.33 -17.11 23.68
N PRO A 248 -12.36 -16.18 23.83
CA PRO A 248 -11.63 -15.66 22.69
C PRO A 248 -10.87 -16.77 21.95
N GLN A 249 -10.75 -16.64 20.63
CA GLN A 249 -9.97 -17.56 19.80
C GLN A 249 -9.14 -16.79 18.79
N ASP A 250 -7.90 -17.23 18.57
CA ASP A 250 -6.98 -16.64 17.61
C ASP A 250 -6.53 -17.68 16.59
N GLY A 251 -6.60 -17.32 15.32
CA GLY A 251 -6.27 -18.21 14.20
C GLY A 251 -5.59 -17.46 13.08
N ARG A 252 -5.15 -18.20 12.06
CA ARG A 252 -4.52 -17.63 10.87
C ARG A 252 -4.93 -18.43 9.65
N PHE A 253 -5.08 -17.75 8.53
CA PHE A 253 -5.30 -18.39 7.23
C PHE A 253 -4.68 -17.56 6.12
N LYS A 254 -4.58 -18.14 4.93
CA LYS A 254 -4.02 -17.46 3.75
C LYS A 254 -5.03 -17.44 2.63
N ILE A 255 -5.04 -16.36 1.87
CA ILE A 255 -5.84 -16.23 0.66
C ILE A 255 -4.98 -15.69 -0.47
N LYS A 256 -5.45 -15.89 -1.71
CA LYS A 256 -4.82 -15.32 -2.90
C LYS A 256 -5.86 -14.45 -3.61
N VAL A 257 -5.56 -13.17 -3.80
CA VAL A 257 -6.44 -12.19 -4.44
C VAL A 257 -5.62 -11.46 -5.50
N ALA A 258 -6.16 -11.35 -6.73
CA ALA A 258 -5.48 -10.70 -7.85
C ALA A 258 -4.01 -11.14 -8.07
N GLY A 259 -3.73 -12.44 -7.89
CA GLY A 259 -2.38 -13.00 -8.04
C GLY A 259 -1.45 -12.80 -6.84
N LYS A 260 -1.80 -11.94 -5.87
CA LYS A 260 -1.03 -11.69 -4.64
C LYS A 260 -1.49 -12.58 -3.49
N GLN A 261 -0.55 -12.96 -2.63
CA GLN A 261 -0.82 -13.78 -1.45
C GLN A 261 -0.93 -12.91 -0.19
N TYR A 262 -2.00 -13.12 0.56
CA TYR A 262 -2.28 -12.41 1.81
C TYR A 262 -2.41 -13.41 2.95
N ALA A 263 -1.78 -13.12 4.08
CA ALA A 263 -2.00 -13.83 5.33
C ALA A 263 -2.95 -13.02 6.21
N LEU A 264 -3.97 -13.67 6.76
CA LEU A 264 -4.89 -13.06 7.70
C LEU A 264 -4.66 -13.62 9.10
N ARG A 265 -4.60 -12.72 10.08
CA ARG A 265 -4.69 -13.07 11.50
C ARG A 265 -6.08 -12.78 11.99
N VAL A 266 -6.75 -13.79 12.51
CA VAL A 266 -8.13 -13.73 12.96
C VAL A 266 -8.16 -13.78 14.47
N SER A 267 -8.97 -12.91 15.06
CA SER A 267 -9.32 -12.95 16.47
C SER A 267 -10.84 -12.89 16.60
N THR A 268 -11.41 -13.83 17.34
CA THR A 268 -12.82 -13.82 17.70
C THR A 268 -12.99 -13.55 19.19
N LEU A 269 -13.99 -12.74 19.56
CA LEU A 269 -14.25 -12.33 20.92
C LEU A 269 -15.75 -12.33 21.21
N PRO A 270 -16.24 -13.11 22.20
CA PRO A 270 -17.62 -12.97 22.66
C PRO A 270 -17.88 -11.57 23.24
N ILE A 271 -18.95 -10.94 22.77
CA ILE A 271 -19.50 -9.70 23.28
C ILE A 271 -21.01 -9.89 23.59
N THR A 272 -21.66 -8.89 24.17
CA THR A 272 -23.07 -8.98 24.60
C THR A 272 -24.00 -9.44 23.48
N ASP A 273 -23.81 -8.91 22.26
CA ASP A 273 -24.70 -9.15 21.13
C ASP A 273 -24.24 -10.30 20.23
N GLY A 274 -23.25 -11.10 20.62
CA GLY A 274 -22.74 -12.22 19.83
C GLY A 274 -21.22 -12.27 19.75
N GLU A 275 -20.67 -12.91 18.72
CA GLU A 275 -19.23 -13.06 18.56
C GLU A 275 -18.69 -12.04 17.56
N LYS A 276 -17.81 -11.15 18.04
CA LYS A 276 -17.09 -10.18 17.22
C LYS A 276 -15.91 -10.86 16.54
N VAL A 277 -15.66 -10.51 15.29
CA VAL A 277 -14.48 -10.97 14.54
C VAL A 277 -13.65 -9.77 14.10
N VAL A 278 -12.34 -9.86 14.29
CA VAL A 278 -11.37 -8.94 13.71
C VAL A 278 -10.37 -9.75 12.89
N MET A 279 -10.13 -9.32 11.65
CA MET A 279 -9.13 -9.93 10.78
C MET A 279 -8.10 -8.87 10.38
N ARG A 280 -6.84 -9.07 10.75
CA ARG A 280 -5.72 -8.24 10.28
C ARG A 280 -5.17 -8.81 8.99
N ILE A 281 -5.08 -7.95 7.97
CA ILE A 281 -4.58 -8.32 6.64
C ILE A 281 -3.07 -8.04 6.61
N LEU A 282 -2.30 -9.05 6.20
CA LEU A 282 -0.87 -8.96 5.99
C LEU A 282 -0.58 -9.31 4.52
N ASP A 283 -0.05 -8.36 3.78
CA ASP A 283 0.42 -8.59 2.41
C ASP A 283 1.76 -9.35 2.45
N GLU A 284 1.75 -10.63 2.08
CA GLU A 284 2.97 -11.46 1.97
C GLU A 284 3.67 -11.27 0.62
N SER A 285 3.05 -10.56 -0.34
CA SER A 285 3.62 -10.32 -1.67
C SER A 285 4.57 -9.12 -1.72
N ASN A 286 4.63 -8.31 -0.66
CA ASN A 286 5.46 -7.13 -0.63
C ASN A 286 6.95 -7.50 -0.65
N GLN A 287 7.61 -7.16 -1.76
CA GLN A 287 9.05 -6.98 -1.78
C GLN A 287 9.43 -5.89 -0.77
N ALA A 288 10.59 -6.03 -0.15
CA ALA A 288 11.10 -5.02 0.75
C ALA A 288 11.20 -3.66 0.05
N ILE A 289 10.50 -2.68 0.61
CA ILE A 289 10.54 -1.29 0.15
C ILE A 289 11.89 -0.71 0.59
N THR A 290 12.53 0.10 -0.26
CA THR A 290 13.80 0.74 0.13
C THR A 290 13.59 1.74 1.26
N LEU A 291 14.61 2.00 2.09
CA LEU A 291 14.55 3.02 3.14
C LEU A 291 14.16 4.39 2.55
N GLN A 292 14.64 4.72 1.36
CA GLN A 292 14.31 5.94 0.62
C GLN A 292 12.80 6.05 0.36
N GLN A 293 12.19 4.99 -0.16
CA GLN A 293 10.75 4.95 -0.44
C GLN A 293 9.91 5.02 0.84
N LEU A 294 10.41 4.46 1.95
CA LEU A 294 9.80 4.62 3.29
C LEU A 294 9.90 6.07 3.81
N GLY A 295 10.72 6.92 3.21
CA GLY A 295 10.87 8.33 3.54
C GLY A 295 12.12 8.66 4.36
N TYR A 296 13.09 7.75 4.45
CA TYR A 296 14.41 8.07 4.99
C TYR A 296 15.24 8.82 3.94
N TRP A 297 15.81 9.97 4.29
CA TRP A 297 16.60 10.79 3.37
C TRP A 297 17.68 11.58 4.10
N GLY A 298 18.57 12.20 3.32
CA GLY A 298 19.62 13.09 3.82
C GLY A 298 20.45 12.48 4.95
N ARG A 299 20.69 13.27 6.00
CA ARG A 299 21.51 12.88 7.16
C ARG A 299 20.99 11.61 7.87
N SER A 300 19.68 11.44 7.98
CA SER A 300 19.08 10.30 8.67
C SER A 300 19.39 8.97 7.95
N LEU A 301 19.26 8.95 6.63
CA LEU A 301 19.59 7.80 5.81
C LEU A 301 21.08 7.50 5.83
N ALA A 302 21.93 8.53 5.76
CA ALA A 302 23.39 8.37 5.84
C ALA A 302 23.83 7.74 7.16
N ILE A 303 23.27 8.17 8.29
CA ILE A 303 23.56 7.58 9.61
C ILE A 303 23.17 6.09 9.64
N ILE A 304 22.00 5.74 9.12
CA ILE A 304 21.56 4.33 9.09
C ILE A 304 22.48 3.51 8.20
N ASN A 305 22.78 3.98 6.98
CA ASN A 305 23.67 3.28 6.05
C ASN A 305 25.07 3.05 6.61
N ASN A 306 25.63 4.05 7.33
CA ASN A 306 26.90 3.88 8.01
C ASN A 306 26.81 2.86 9.15
N ALA A 307 25.74 2.92 9.95
CA ALA A 307 25.57 2.02 11.09
C ALA A 307 25.38 0.56 10.64
N ILE A 308 24.64 0.29 9.57
CA ILE A 308 24.42 -1.09 9.07
C ILE A 308 25.65 -1.68 8.39
N ALA A 309 26.63 -0.86 8.01
CA ALA A 309 27.90 -1.31 7.44
C ALA A 309 28.94 -1.68 8.51
N GLU A 310 28.67 -1.38 9.79
CA GLU A 310 29.55 -1.76 10.89
C GLU A 310 29.53 -3.29 11.09
N PRO A 311 30.68 -3.90 11.45
CA PRO A 311 30.75 -5.35 11.66
C PRO A 311 29.98 -5.81 12.91
N ASN A 312 29.76 -4.92 13.87
CA ASN A 312 29.04 -5.22 15.10
C ASN A 312 28.45 -3.95 15.73
N GLY A 313 27.54 -4.17 16.69
CA GLY A 313 26.90 -3.09 17.43
C GLY A 313 25.38 -3.22 17.43
N MET A 314 24.71 -2.30 18.13
CA MET A 314 23.26 -2.25 18.23
C MET A 314 22.69 -1.11 17.40
N ILE A 315 21.65 -1.42 16.62
CA ILE A 315 20.83 -0.46 15.90
C ILE A 315 19.40 -0.59 16.44
N LEU A 316 18.94 0.47 17.09
CA LEU A 316 17.69 0.45 17.84
C LEU A 316 16.64 1.31 17.14
N VAL A 317 15.48 0.73 16.82
CA VAL A 317 14.36 1.45 16.23
C VAL A 317 13.27 1.65 17.27
N THR A 318 12.86 2.88 17.47
CA THR A 318 11.90 3.26 18.51
C THR A 318 10.76 4.12 17.93
N GLY A 319 9.65 4.16 18.63
CA GLY A 319 8.42 4.81 18.20
C GLY A 319 7.18 4.09 18.74
N PRO A 320 6.02 4.77 18.78
CA PRO A 320 4.77 4.19 19.26
C PRO A 320 4.32 2.99 18.40
N THR A 321 3.29 2.28 18.85
CA THR A 321 2.65 1.23 18.03
C THR A 321 2.15 1.82 16.71
N GLY A 322 2.35 1.10 15.60
CA GLY A 322 1.95 1.57 14.27
C GLY A 322 2.86 2.62 13.64
N SER A 323 4.06 2.87 14.20
CA SER A 323 5.04 3.81 13.62
C SER A 323 5.88 3.24 12.46
N GLY A 324 5.66 1.99 12.05
CA GLY A 324 6.39 1.36 10.94
C GLY A 324 7.75 0.76 11.29
N LYS A 325 8.08 0.55 12.58
CA LYS A 325 9.38 0.01 13.03
C LYS A 325 9.73 -1.33 12.36
N SER A 326 8.79 -2.28 12.38
CA SER A 326 8.99 -3.61 11.78
C SER A 326 9.19 -3.53 10.27
N THR A 327 8.53 -2.58 9.59
CA THR A 327 8.70 -2.34 8.15
C THR A 327 10.10 -1.82 7.83
N SER A 328 10.62 -0.88 8.63
CA SER A 328 11.99 -0.39 8.47
C SER A 328 13.02 -1.48 8.75
N LEU A 329 12.83 -2.27 9.81
CA LEU A 329 13.70 -3.42 10.11
C LEU A 329 13.66 -4.47 9.00
N PHE A 330 12.48 -4.81 8.48
CA PHE A 330 12.32 -5.72 7.35
C PHE A 330 13.10 -5.24 6.12
N SER A 331 13.05 -3.93 5.85
CA SER A 331 13.77 -3.32 4.72
C SER A 331 15.29 -3.42 4.90
N VAL A 332 15.80 -3.11 6.09
CA VAL A 332 17.23 -3.24 6.41
C VAL A 332 17.69 -4.69 6.33
N LEU A 333 16.98 -5.63 6.95
CA LEU A 333 17.35 -7.04 6.92
C LEU A 333 17.34 -7.60 5.50
N SER A 334 16.38 -7.18 4.67
CA SER A 334 16.33 -7.59 3.26
C SER A 334 17.48 -7.02 2.44
N MET A 335 17.94 -5.80 2.74
CA MET A 335 19.14 -5.22 2.10
C MET A 335 20.43 -5.97 2.46
N LEU A 336 20.53 -6.48 3.69
CA LEU A 336 21.71 -7.19 4.20
C LEU A 336 21.70 -8.70 3.87
N ASN A 337 20.56 -9.21 3.39
CA ASN A 337 20.33 -10.62 3.10
C ASN A 337 21.09 -11.06 1.84
N THR A 338 22.31 -11.51 2.02
CA THR A 338 23.16 -12.10 0.99
C THR A 338 23.51 -13.53 1.36
N PRO A 339 23.86 -14.41 0.40
CA PRO A 339 24.21 -15.81 0.69
C PRO A 339 25.37 -16.01 1.68
N GLU A 340 26.21 -14.98 1.87
CA GLU A 340 27.38 -15.00 2.76
C GLU A 340 27.06 -14.55 4.19
N VAL A 341 25.86 -14.04 4.45
CA VAL A 341 25.48 -13.44 5.74
C VAL A 341 24.37 -14.27 6.39
N ASN A 342 24.68 -14.89 7.52
CA ASN A 342 23.70 -15.60 8.33
C ASN A 342 22.90 -14.61 9.18
N ILE A 343 21.62 -14.41 8.82
CA ILE A 343 20.68 -13.57 9.56
C ILE A 343 19.72 -14.46 10.34
N SER A 344 19.62 -14.21 11.65
CA SER A 344 18.70 -14.92 12.54
C SER A 344 17.84 -13.97 13.36
N THR A 345 16.53 -14.24 13.46
CA THR A 345 15.59 -13.36 14.16
C THR A 345 14.78 -14.10 15.22
N ILE A 346 14.36 -13.39 16.26
CA ILE A 346 13.35 -13.82 17.24
C ILE A 346 12.26 -12.75 17.33
N GLU A 347 11.03 -13.09 16.96
CA GLU A 347 9.93 -12.14 16.73
C GLU A 347 8.63 -12.58 17.43
N ASP A 348 7.75 -11.63 17.75
CA ASP A 348 6.44 -11.89 18.35
C ASP A 348 5.33 -11.02 17.72
N PRO A 349 4.65 -11.49 16.67
CA PRO A 349 4.97 -12.65 15.83
C PRO A 349 5.89 -12.27 14.66
N VAL A 350 6.26 -13.25 13.83
CA VAL A 350 6.90 -12.96 12.54
C VAL A 350 5.88 -12.23 11.65
N GLU A 351 6.16 -10.96 11.34
CA GLU A 351 5.25 -10.09 10.56
C GLU A 351 5.40 -10.26 9.06
N TYR A 352 6.65 -10.28 8.59
CA TYR A 352 6.99 -10.44 7.19
C TYR A 352 7.95 -11.61 7.03
N LYS A 353 7.71 -12.45 6.02
CA LYS A 353 8.63 -13.53 5.69
C LYS A 353 9.75 -12.99 4.80
N ILE A 354 11.00 -13.08 5.25
CA ILE A 354 12.17 -12.73 4.43
C ILE A 354 12.78 -14.05 3.90
N PRO A 355 12.71 -14.33 2.59
CA PRO A 355 13.35 -15.51 2.02
C PRO A 355 14.86 -15.50 2.30
N GLY A 356 15.40 -16.58 2.86
CA GLY A 356 16.83 -16.70 3.21
C GLY A 356 17.20 -16.31 4.64
N VAL A 357 16.29 -15.68 5.41
CA VAL A 357 16.51 -15.34 6.82
C VAL A 357 15.92 -16.42 7.73
N ASN A 358 16.65 -16.76 8.80
CA ASN A 358 16.21 -17.72 9.81
C ASN A 358 15.32 -17.03 10.85
N GLN A 359 14.01 -16.98 10.59
CA GLN A 359 13.05 -16.29 11.47
C GLN A 359 12.40 -17.22 12.48
N THR A 360 12.60 -16.94 13.77
CA THR A 360 11.99 -17.68 14.88
C THR A 360 10.86 -16.88 15.50
N GLN A 361 9.70 -17.50 15.73
CA GLN A 361 8.60 -16.87 16.48
C GLN A 361 8.69 -17.27 17.96
N THR A 362 8.39 -16.34 18.87
CA THR A 362 8.23 -16.68 20.29
C THR A 362 7.08 -17.67 20.49
N ASN A 363 7.20 -18.47 21.54
CA ASN A 363 6.20 -19.41 22.00
C ASN A 363 6.31 -19.55 23.52
N ALA A 364 5.57 -18.70 24.25
CA ALA A 364 5.58 -18.68 25.71
C ALA A 364 5.18 -20.03 26.33
N LYS A 365 4.25 -20.78 25.72
CA LYS A 365 3.81 -22.10 26.21
C LYS A 365 4.92 -23.15 26.15
N ALA A 366 5.80 -23.05 25.15
CA ALA A 366 6.95 -23.93 24.99
C ALA A 366 8.23 -23.39 25.66
N GLY A 367 8.18 -22.20 26.28
CA GLY A 367 9.36 -21.55 26.89
C GLY A 367 10.29 -20.82 25.91
N MET A 368 9.87 -20.61 24.66
CA MET A 368 10.61 -19.82 23.66
C MET A 368 10.26 -18.33 23.83
N THR A 369 11.01 -17.61 24.68
CA THR A 369 10.87 -16.16 24.92
C THR A 369 11.94 -15.40 24.15
N PHE A 370 11.91 -14.06 24.16
CA PHE A 370 12.99 -13.25 23.56
C PHE A 370 14.36 -13.59 24.16
N ALA A 371 14.49 -13.66 25.48
CA ALA A 371 15.74 -13.99 26.15
C ALA A 371 16.22 -15.43 25.84
N SER A 372 15.34 -16.44 25.90
CA SER A 372 15.74 -17.82 25.62
C SER A 372 16.03 -18.06 24.14
N GLY A 373 15.25 -17.44 23.25
CA GLY A 373 15.47 -17.42 21.81
C GLY A 373 16.79 -16.76 21.44
N LEU A 374 17.07 -15.56 21.94
CA LEU A 374 18.34 -14.86 21.72
C LEU A 374 19.54 -15.67 22.21
N ARG A 375 19.45 -16.31 23.39
CA ARG A 375 20.48 -17.24 23.86
C ARG A 375 20.68 -18.44 22.93
N ALA A 376 19.62 -18.92 22.29
CA ALA A 376 19.74 -20.01 21.32
C ALA A 376 20.39 -19.53 20.02
N LEU A 377 19.98 -18.37 19.51
CA LEU A 377 20.52 -17.78 18.28
C LEU A 377 22.03 -17.53 18.36
N LEU A 378 22.55 -17.12 19.52
CA LEU A 378 24.01 -16.96 19.72
C LEU A 378 24.82 -18.26 19.55
N ARG A 379 24.17 -19.43 19.53
CA ARG A 379 24.81 -20.72 19.23
C ARG A 379 24.51 -21.22 17.81
N GLN A 380 23.96 -20.38 16.95
CA GLN A 380 23.63 -20.70 15.55
C GLN A 380 24.56 -20.01 14.55
N ASP A 381 25.71 -19.49 15.03
CA ASP A 381 26.70 -18.78 14.21
C ASP A 381 26.12 -17.64 13.35
N PRO A 382 25.29 -16.72 13.90
CA PRO A 382 24.74 -15.62 13.13
C PRO A 382 25.78 -14.51 12.91
N ASN A 383 25.73 -13.83 11.77
CA ASN A 383 26.41 -12.54 11.59
C ASN A 383 25.51 -11.40 12.09
N ILE A 384 24.21 -11.51 11.81
CA ILE A 384 23.21 -10.50 12.14
C ILE A 384 22.11 -11.15 12.99
N ILE A 385 21.75 -10.47 14.07
CA ILE A 385 20.68 -10.89 14.97
C ILE A 385 19.60 -9.80 14.99
N MET A 386 18.33 -10.17 14.82
CA MET A 386 17.21 -9.27 15.10
C MET A 386 16.35 -9.79 16.25
N VAL A 387 16.17 -8.96 17.26
CA VAL A 387 15.27 -9.23 18.39
C VAL A 387 14.08 -8.32 18.23
N GLY A 388 12.87 -8.88 18.07
CA GLY A 388 11.66 -8.12 17.77
C GLY A 388 11.47 -6.92 18.68
N GLU A 389 11.74 -7.08 19.97
CA GLU A 389 11.74 -5.99 20.95
C GLU A 389 12.59 -6.33 22.19
N ILE A 390 13.15 -5.30 22.82
CA ILE A 390 13.78 -5.38 24.14
C ILE A 390 12.82 -4.76 25.17
N ARG A 391 12.26 -5.61 26.04
CA ARG A 391 11.31 -5.19 27.09
C ARG A 391 11.88 -5.23 28.51
N ASP A 392 12.89 -6.05 28.72
CA ASP A 392 13.45 -6.37 30.03
C ASP A 392 14.98 -6.35 30.02
N GLY A 393 15.57 -6.26 31.22
CA GLY A 393 17.01 -6.18 31.41
C GLY A 393 17.78 -7.43 31.00
N GLU A 394 17.16 -8.61 31.05
CA GLU A 394 17.82 -9.85 30.62
C GLU A 394 18.02 -9.86 29.11
N THR A 395 16.96 -9.58 28.35
CA THR A 395 17.01 -9.46 26.89
C THR A 395 17.96 -8.33 26.47
N ALA A 396 17.92 -7.19 27.17
CA ALA A 396 18.84 -6.07 26.92
C ALA A 396 20.30 -6.47 27.11
N ASN A 397 20.62 -7.17 28.22
CA ASN A 397 21.98 -7.60 28.54
C ASN A 397 22.51 -8.56 27.48
N LEU A 398 21.70 -9.55 27.09
CA LEU A 398 22.05 -10.48 26.01
C LEU A 398 22.28 -9.76 24.67
N GLY A 399 21.46 -8.77 24.33
CA GLY A 399 21.64 -7.98 23.11
C GLY A 399 22.95 -7.17 23.10
N VAL A 400 23.29 -6.57 24.24
CA VAL A 400 24.57 -5.86 24.44
C VAL A 400 25.76 -6.83 24.35
N GLN A 401 25.67 -8.01 24.97
CA GLN A 401 26.71 -9.04 24.88
C GLN A 401 26.89 -9.57 23.45
N ALA A 402 25.79 -9.77 22.73
CA ALA A 402 25.84 -10.14 21.32
C ALA A 402 26.57 -9.08 20.49
N ALA A 403 26.23 -7.80 20.69
CA ALA A 403 26.88 -6.69 20.02
C ALA A 403 28.40 -6.61 20.33
N LEU A 404 28.80 -6.83 21.58
CA LEU A 404 30.22 -6.85 21.97
C LEU A 404 30.99 -8.05 21.40
N THR A 405 30.32 -9.18 21.20
CA THR A 405 30.93 -10.42 20.70
C THR A 405 30.97 -10.49 19.18
N GLY A 406 30.79 -9.37 18.48
CA GLY A 406 31.01 -9.28 17.04
C GLY A 406 29.76 -9.42 16.18
N HIS A 407 28.56 -9.29 16.76
CA HIS A 407 27.30 -9.39 16.02
C HIS A 407 26.71 -8.00 15.74
N LEU A 408 26.09 -7.83 14.58
CA LEU A 408 25.21 -6.69 14.35
C LEU A 408 23.81 -7.01 14.86
N VAL A 409 23.32 -6.24 15.83
CA VAL A 409 22.08 -6.50 16.55
C VAL A 409 21.05 -5.42 16.24
N PHE A 410 19.93 -5.85 15.67
CA PHE A 410 18.76 -5.00 15.44
C PHE A 410 17.70 -5.27 16.50
N SER A 411 17.08 -4.21 17.03
CA SER A 411 15.92 -4.40 17.88
C SER A 411 15.00 -3.19 17.91
N THR A 412 13.78 -3.39 18.40
CA THR A 412 12.92 -2.28 18.79
C THR A 412 12.95 -2.03 20.29
N LEU A 413 12.78 -0.76 20.67
CA LEU A 413 12.58 -0.37 22.06
C LEU A 413 11.24 0.37 22.20
N PRO A 414 10.46 0.13 23.26
CA PRO A 414 9.17 0.78 23.47
C PRO A 414 9.36 2.20 24.05
N THR A 415 10.03 3.07 23.30
CA THR A 415 10.11 4.50 23.64
C THR A 415 9.45 5.35 22.54
N ASN A 416 9.23 6.64 22.83
CA ASN A 416 8.52 7.53 21.91
C ASN A 416 9.44 8.35 21.00
N ASN A 417 10.75 8.35 21.29
CA ASN A 417 11.77 9.10 20.54
C ASN A 417 13.15 8.46 20.75
N ALA A 418 14.12 8.83 19.90
CA ALA A 418 15.47 8.28 19.95
C ALA A 418 16.21 8.58 21.27
N ALA A 419 16.12 9.82 21.78
CA ALA A 419 16.88 10.25 22.96
C ALA A 419 16.51 9.46 24.23
N THR A 420 15.24 9.07 24.37
CA THR A 420 14.76 8.29 25.53
C THR A 420 15.19 6.82 25.52
N CYS A 421 15.77 6.33 24.42
CA CYS A 421 16.28 4.97 24.33
C CYS A 421 17.45 4.71 25.29
N LEU A 422 18.36 5.68 25.46
CA LEU A 422 19.54 5.50 26.32
C LEU A 422 19.17 5.45 27.81
N PRO A 423 18.37 6.40 28.36
CA PRO A 423 17.85 6.28 29.72
C PRO A 423 17.09 4.98 29.94
N ARG A 424 16.32 4.52 28.95
CA ARG A 424 15.57 3.28 29.08
C ARG A 424 16.46 2.04 29.21
N LEU A 425 17.61 2.02 28.53
CA LEU A 425 18.63 0.96 28.71
C LEU A 425 19.28 1.04 30.11
N LEU A 426 19.50 2.23 30.64
CA LEU A 426 19.98 2.42 32.02
C LEU A 426 18.96 1.89 33.04
N ASP A 427 17.67 2.20 32.85
CA ASP A 427 16.58 1.69 33.71
C ASP A 427 16.47 0.16 33.66
N MET A 428 16.88 -0.46 32.56
CA MET A 428 16.97 -1.92 32.39
C MET A 428 18.23 -2.52 33.01
N GLY A 429 19.09 -1.72 33.65
CA GLY A 429 20.31 -2.17 34.33
C GLY A 429 21.51 -2.36 33.41
N ILE A 430 21.52 -1.75 32.22
CA ILE A 430 22.70 -1.77 31.36
C ILE A 430 23.67 -0.68 31.80
N GLU A 431 24.93 -1.05 32.03
CA GLU A 431 25.98 -0.11 32.43
C GLU A 431 26.24 0.95 31.34
N PRO A 432 26.41 2.24 31.69
CA PRO A 432 26.58 3.32 30.73
C PRO A 432 27.72 3.10 29.71
N PHE A 433 28.84 2.52 30.15
CA PHE A 433 29.98 2.27 29.28
C PHE A 433 29.68 1.18 28.22
N LEU A 434 28.80 0.22 28.53
CA LEU A 434 28.34 -0.79 27.59
C LEU A 434 27.44 -0.17 26.53
N ILE A 435 26.53 0.71 26.94
CA ILE A 435 25.67 1.47 26.01
C ILE A 435 26.54 2.28 25.03
N ALA A 436 27.50 3.03 25.56
CA ALA A 436 28.38 3.90 24.76
C ALA A 436 29.27 3.13 23.78
N SER A 437 29.62 1.88 24.10
CA SER A 437 30.47 1.04 23.24
C SER A 437 29.67 0.22 22.22
N THR A 438 28.41 -0.11 22.50
CA THR A 438 27.61 -1.01 21.66
C THR A 438 26.60 -0.31 20.76
N VAL A 439 25.94 0.76 21.22
CA VAL A 439 24.86 1.40 20.45
C VAL A 439 25.44 2.28 19.35
N LYS A 440 25.22 1.91 18.08
CA LYS A 440 25.72 2.62 16.90
C LYS A 440 24.73 3.67 16.40
N ALA A 441 23.45 3.34 16.41
CA ALA A 441 22.38 4.24 15.98
C ALA A 441 21.07 3.98 16.73
N VAL A 442 20.33 5.06 16.98
CA VAL A 442 18.96 5.02 17.50
C VAL A 442 18.05 5.80 16.57
N VAL A 443 17.02 5.15 16.05
CA VAL A 443 16.07 5.72 15.09
C VAL A 443 14.73 5.94 15.78
N GLY A 444 14.32 7.20 15.96
CA GLY A 444 12.98 7.55 16.43
C GLY A 444 12.03 7.75 15.25
N GLN A 445 10.98 6.94 15.15
CA GLN A 445 10.13 6.86 13.97
C GLN A 445 8.66 7.18 14.26
N ARG A 446 8.02 7.85 13.31
CA ARG A 446 6.56 8.07 13.23
C ARG A 446 6.12 7.96 11.78
N LEU A 447 4.88 7.53 11.56
CA LEU A 447 4.22 7.64 10.25
C LEU A 447 3.35 8.88 10.23
N VAL A 448 3.45 9.62 9.14
CA VAL A 448 2.60 10.78 8.85
C VAL A 448 1.91 10.52 7.52
N ARG A 449 0.65 10.96 7.40
CA ARG A 449 -0.09 10.84 6.15
C ARG A 449 0.54 11.74 5.11
N ARG A 450 0.62 11.25 3.87
CA ARG A 450 1.07 12.04 2.72
C ARG A 450 -0.12 12.76 2.11
N LEU A 451 0.09 13.99 1.65
CA LEU A 451 -0.92 14.70 0.85
C LEU A 451 -0.99 14.06 -0.55
N CYS A 452 -2.20 13.97 -1.11
CA CYS A 452 -2.36 13.57 -2.50
C CYS A 452 -1.70 14.61 -3.41
N MET A 453 -0.83 14.15 -4.32
CA MET A 453 -0.07 15.04 -5.20
C MET A 453 -0.96 15.73 -6.25
N ASN A 454 -2.14 15.17 -6.55
CA ASN A 454 -3.05 15.68 -7.57
C ASN A 454 -4.01 16.73 -7.05
N CYS A 455 -4.47 16.60 -5.80
CA CYS A 455 -5.49 17.50 -5.25
C CYS A 455 -4.96 18.46 -4.19
N ARG A 456 -3.74 18.31 -3.67
CA ARG A 456 -3.24 19.22 -2.62
C ARG A 456 -3.28 20.68 -3.07
N GLU A 457 -3.61 21.57 -2.13
CA GLU A 457 -3.65 23.02 -2.36
C GLU A 457 -2.41 23.68 -1.77
N GLN A 458 -1.77 24.54 -2.56
CA GLN A 458 -0.76 25.45 -2.06
C GLN A 458 -1.43 26.67 -1.42
N TYR A 459 -0.93 27.11 -0.27
CA TYR A 459 -1.40 28.32 0.40
C TYR A 459 -0.24 29.06 1.08
N VAL A 460 -0.44 30.35 1.33
CA VAL A 460 0.49 31.16 2.13
C VAL A 460 0.11 31.01 3.60
N PRO A 461 1.01 30.52 4.47
CA PRO A 461 0.71 30.35 5.89
C PRO A 461 0.50 31.70 6.57
N THR A 462 -0.40 31.71 7.54
CA THR A 462 -0.65 32.87 8.41
C THR A 462 0.54 33.12 9.35
N PRO A 463 0.72 34.35 9.86
CA PRO A 463 1.76 34.62 10.86
C PRO A 463 1.67 33.72 12.10
N ASP A 464 0.44 33.35 12.51
CA ASP A 464 0.22 32.46 13.65
C ASP A 464 0.69 31.03 13.36
N GLU A 465 0.41 30.49 12.17
CA GLU A 465 0.92 29.17 11.74
C GLU A 465 2.45 29.15 11.67
N ILE A 466 3.07 30.20 11.13
CA ILE A 466 4.53 30.32 11.10
C ILE A 466 5.08 30.37 12.53
N ASN A 467 4.49 31.18 13.42
CA ASN A 467 4.90 31.29 14.82
C ASN A 467 4.74 29.96 15.57
N GLU A 468 3.68 29.21 15.29
CA GLU A 468 3.47 27.88 15.86
C GLU A 468 4.56 26.90 15.41
N ILE A 469 4.90 26.86 14.12
CA ILE A 469 6.00 26.02 13.60
C ILE A 469 7.34 26.42 14.23
N VAL A 470 7.63 27.72 14.27
CA VAL A 470 8.85 28.25 14.90
C VAL A 470 8.93 27.85 16.38
N SER A 471 7.82 27.96 17.11
CA SER A 471 7.75 27.56 18.53
C SER A 471 7.89 26.05 18.70
N LEU A 472 7.19 25.24 17.89
CA LEU A 472 7.15 23.79 17.99
C LEU A 472 8.53 23.16 17.76
N PHE A 473 9.28 23.68 16.79
CA PHE A 473 10.63 23.21 16.46
C PHE A 473 11.75 24.03 17.11
N ASN A 474 11.39 25.03 17.93
CA ASN A 474 12.34 25.93 18.60
C ASN A 474 13.35 26.56 17.60
N LEU A 475 12.85 27.04 16.47
CA LEU A 475 13.65 27.63 15.39
C LEU A 475 14.13 29.03 15.77
N ARG A 476 15.34 29.42 15.32
CA ARG A 476 15.89 30.75 15.56
C ARG A 476 15.75 31.61 14.29
N PRO A 477 15.16 32.82 14.36
CA PRO A 477 14.81 33.63 13.19
C PRO A 477 15.93 33.86 12.17
N ASP A 478 17.18 34.02 12.62
CA ASP A 478 18.29 34.47 11.76
C ASP A 478 19.29 33.37 11.36
N GLN A 479 19.21 32.19 11.98
CA GLN A 479 20.14 31.07 11.74
C GLN A 479 19.48 29.87 11.09
N THR A 480 18.18 29.68 11.33
CA THR A 480 17.54 28.40 11.05
C THR A 480 16.91 28.36 9.66
N PHE A 481 16.35 29.47 9.16
CA PHE A 481 15.66 29.46 7.85
C PHE A 481 16.62 29.30 6.67
N ALA A 482 17.79 29.93 6.67
CA ALA A 482 18.82 29.68 5.66
C ALA A 482 19.21 28.19 5.59
N HIS A 483 19.37 27.53 6.75
CA HIS A 483 19.67 26.10 6.80
C HIS A 483 18.48 25.23 6.38
N ILE A 484 17.25 25.58 6.77
CA ILE A 484 16.04 24.87 6.34
C ILE A 484 15.89 24.96 4.82
N HIS A 485 16.13 26.15 4.25
CA HIS A 485 16.04 26.37 2.82
C HIS A 485 17.09 25.54 2.06
N ASP A 486 18.33 25.50 2.54
CA ASP A 486 19.38 24.63 1.99
C ASP A 486 18.99 23.14 2.04
N LEU A 487 18.41 22.69 3.16
CA LEU A 487 17.88 21.32 3.29
C LEU A 487 16.71 21.05 2.32
N GLU A 488 15.85 22.03 2.08
CA GLU A 488 14.75 21.92 1.11
C GLU A 488 15.27 21.83 -0.33
N LEU A 489 16.27 22.64 -0.69
CA LEU A 489 16.94 22.56 -1.99
C LEU A 489 17.62 21.20 -2.19
N GLN A 490 18.31 20.68 -1.16
CA GLN A 490 18.87 19.34 -1.18
C GLN A 490 17.78 18.26 -1.34
N ALA A 491 16.66 18.40 -0.65
CA ALA A 491 15.53 17.49 -0.77
C ALA A 491 14.97 17.48 -2.20
N ILE A 492 14.81 18.65 -2.83
CA ILE A 492 14.38 18.80 -4.23
C ILE A 492 15.38 18.13 -5.19
N GLU A 493 16.68 18.36 -5.03
CA GLU A 493 17.72 17.72 -5.83
C GLU A 493 17.67 16.19 -5.74
N GLN A 494 17.40 15.67 -4.54
CA GLN A 494 17.21 14.24 -4.27
C GLN A 494 15.82 13.72 -4.65
N LYS A 495 14.96 14.56 -5.25
CA LYS A 495 13.56 14.25 -5.59
C LYS A 495 12.71 13.79 -4.40
N VAL A 496 13.09 14.20 -3.19
CA VAL A 496 12.31 13.99 -1.97
C VAL A 496 11.07 14.88 -2.06
N GLY A 497 9.90 14.25 -2.17
CA GLY A 497 8.64 14.98 -2.39
C GLY A 497 8.27 15.20 -3.86
N GLY A 498 8.96 14.54 -4.81
CA GLY A 498 8.66 14.63 -6.24
C GLY A 498 8.94 16.02 -6.80
N ASP A 499 8.03 16.54 -7.62
CA ASP A 499 8.17 17.85 -8.28
C ASP A 499 7.60 19.01 -7.43
N THR A 500 7.59 18.87 -6.12
CA THR A 500 7.07 19.92 -5.22
C THR A 500 8.02 21.13 -5.25
N PRO A 501 7.54 22.35 -5.56
CA PRO A 501 8.38 23.54 -5.51
C PRO A 501 8.76 23.89 -4.07
N ALA A 502 9.89 24.58 -3.91
CA ALA A 502 10.36 25.06 -2.61
C ALA A 502 9.30 25.97 -1.95
N GLY A 503 8.96 25.65 -0.70
CA GLY A 503 8.04 26.41 0.13
C GLY A 503 8.70 27.39 1.07
N THR A 504 10.02 27.37 1.21
CA THR A 504 10.80 28.24 2.09
C THR A 504 11.72 29.19 1.33
N ASP A 505 12.19 30.24 2.00
CA ASP A 505 13.37 31.01 1.60
C ASP A 505 14.35 31.12 2.79
N GLU A 506 15.44 31.87 2.62
CA GLU A 506 16.46 32.04 3.67
C GLU A 506 15.94 32.71 4.96
N THR A 507 14.74 33.29 4.93
CA THR A 507 14.18 34.11 6.02
C THR A 507 12.90 33.56 6.63
N THR A 508 12.09 32.79 5.89
CA THR A 508 10.76 32.34 6.34
C THR A 508 10.16 31.21 5.49
N ILE A 509 8.98 30.74 5.89
CA ILE A 509 8.12 29.85 5.11
C ILE A 509 7.22 30.69 4.22
N ARG A 510 7.36 30.58 2.89
CA ARG A 510 6.55 31.31 1.91
C ARG A 510 5.23 30.61 1.61
N THR A 511 5.28 29.29 1.45
CA THR A 511 4.10 28.50 1.08
C THR A 511 4.10 27.15 1.75
N LEU A 512 2.91 26.70 2.15
CA LEU A 512 2.66 25.35 2.64
C LEU A 512 1.64 24.66 1.74
N TRP A 513 1.52 23.34 1.92
CA TRP A 513 0.54 22.52 1.24
C TRP A 513 -0.46 21.97 2.25
N ARG A 514 -1.73 21.92 1.86
CA ARG A 514 -2.81 21.30 2.64
C ARG A 514 -3.65 20.38 1.77
N ALA A 515 -4.41 19.49 2.40
CA ALA A 515 -5.37 18.67 1.69
C ALA A 515 -6.51 19.54 1.14
N HIS A 516 -6.93 19.30 -0.10
CA HIS A 516 -8.15 19.89 -0.65
C HIS A 516 -9.36 19.33 0.09
N PRO A 517 -10.29 20.17 0.60
CA PRO A 517 -11.41 19.72 1.42
C PRO A 517 -12.33 18.70 0.72
N GLY A 518 -12.46 18.80 -0.61
CA GLY A 518 -13.27 17.89 -1.42
C GLY A 518 -12.54 16.61 -1.87
N GLY A 519 -11.24 16.47 -1.57
CA GLY A 519 -10.43 15.37 -2.09
C GLY A 519 -10.37 15.32 -3.62
N CYS A 520 -9.91 14.19 -4.15
CA CYS A 520 -10.10 13.76 -5.54
C CYS A 520 -10.31 12.25 -5.54
N ASP A 521 -10.63 11.66 -6.70
CA ASP A 521 -10.93 10.23 -6.81
C ASP A 521 -9.74 9.33 -6.41
N GLU A 522 -8.50 9.83 -6.47
CA GLU A 522 -7.31 9.10 -6.01
C GLU A 522 -7.09 9.13 -4.49
N CYS A 523 -7.83 9.96 -3.75
CA CYS A 523 -7.62 10.14 -2.32
C CYS A 523 -8.24 9.04 -1.45
N GLY A 524 -9.11 8.17 -1.99
CA GLY A 524 -9.77 7.08 -1.24
C GLY A 524 -10.91 7.51 -0.31
#